data_AF-A0A1W9W7C1-F1
#
_entry.id   AF-A0A1W9W7C1-F1
#
_cell.length_a   1.000
_cell.length_b   1.000
_cell.length_c   1.000
_cell.angle_alpha   90.00
_cell.angle_beta   90.00
_cell.angle_gamma   90.00
#
_symmetry.space_group_name_H-M   'P 1'
#
loop_
_entity.id
_entity.type
_entity.pdbx_description
1 polymer ?
#
loop_
_entity_poly.entity_id
_entity_poly.type
_entity_poly.pdbx_seq_one_letter_code
_entity_poly.pdbx_strand_id
1 'polypeptide(L)'
;MKKIAVMMFMGLWVLLSVHTCWAEKAYVVNTSKITLRGGPSTKDKIITMLKQDSAVEVLGTQSGWSHVQVLGNASRNYEGWIVSSFLTREVPWKVQVEGFKEENVRLKQRAENIEKEWSASSGEKELMSEKLEKAENELKSVRTKYESLKKASGSLLALQETHEKTLKEFQEARVTLETLQKENMILKSSQRNRWFLTGAVVLLVGLIFGLVMGRQQRKKKSSYY
;
A
#
# COMPACT_ATOMS: atom_id res chain seq x y z
N MET A 1 -40.32 58.90 -8.79
CA MET A 1 -39.68 58.30 -7.60
C MET A 1 -40.67 58.05 -6.44
N LYS A 2 -41.54 59.00 -6.05
CA LYS A 2 -42.50 58.82 -4.94
C LYS A 2 -43.48 57.62 -5.12
N LYS A 3 -44.00 57.37 -6.32
CA LYS A 3 -44.93 56.25 -6.59
C LYS A 3 -44.30 54.85 -6.49
N ILE A 4 -43.01 54.74 -6.82
CA ILE A 4 -42.25 53.48 -6.73
C ILE A 4 -41.97 53.16 -5.26
N ALA A 5 -41.61 54.16 -4.46
CA ALA A 5 -41.40 54.01 -3.02
C ALA A 5 -42.70 53.58 -2.29
N VAL A 6 -43.86 54.12 -2.70
CA VAL A 6 -45.16 53.73 -2.13
C VAL A 6 -45.56 52.30 -2.50
N MET A 7 -45.31 51.85 -3.75
CA MET A 7 -45.55 50.45 -4.12
C MET A 7 -44.60 49.48 -3.38
N MET A 8 -43.36 49.89 -3.13
CA MET A 8 -42.39 49.09 -2.37
C MET A 8 -42.79 48.96 -0.89
N PHE A 9 -43.28 50.04 -0.27
CA PHE A 9 -43.80 50.01 1.10
C PHE A 9 -45.07 49.18 1.23
N MET A 10 -45.95 49.21 0.23
CA MET A 10 -47.18 48.41 0.24
C MET A 10 -46.88 46.91 0.06
N GLY A 11 -45.91 46.55 -0.78
CA GLY A 11 -45.41 45.17 -0.90
C GLY A 11 -44.75 44.66 0.38
N LEU A 12 -44.01 45.53 1.09
CA LEU A 12 -43.41 45.20 2.38
C LEU A 12 -44.48 44.96 3.48
N TRP A 13 -45.60 45.68 3.44
CA TRP A 13 -46.70 45.49 4.39
C TRP A 13 -47.45 44.16 4.17
N VAL A 14 -47.59 43.73 2.92
CA VAL A 14 -48.18 42.41 2.58
C VAL A 14 -47.29 41.26 3.06
N LEU A 15 -45.96 41.41 3.00
CA LEU A 15 -45.00 40.43 3.52
C LEU A 15 -45.01 40.32 5.06
N LEU A 16 -45.27 41.41 5.77
CA LEU A 16 -45.36 41.42 7.24
C LEU A 16 -46.70 40.88 7.77
N SER A 17 -47.71 40.70 6.92
CA SER A 17 -49.06 40.30 7.36
C SER A 17 -49.27 38.78 7.40
N VAL A 18 -48.25 37.99 7.05
CA VAL A 18 -48.30 36.51 7.12
C VAL A 18 -48.18 36.09 8.59
N HIS A 19 -49.28 36.22 9.33
CA HIS A 19 -49.41 35.59 10.63
C HIS A 19 -49.55 34.09 10.37
N THR A 20 -48.47 33.35 10.62
CA THR A 20 -48.54 31.90 10.76
C THR A 20 -49.55 31.60 11.87
N CYS A 21 -50.68 30.99 11.53
CA CYS A 21 -51.57 30.39 12.51
C CYS A 21 -50.87 29.12 13.02
N TRP A 22 -50.26 29.19 14.20
CA TRP A 22 -49.63 28.03 14.84
C TRP A 22 -50.72 27.24 15.51
N ALA A 23 -51.14 26.18 14.85
CA ALA A 23 -52.08 25.24 15.41
C ALA A 23 -51.28 24.12 16.12
N GLU A 24 -51.59 23.89 17.40
CA GLU A 24 -50.75 23.08 18.29
C GLU A 24 -51.24 21.63 18.32
N LYS A 25 -50.34 20.68 18.04
CA LYS A 25 -50.69 19.25 18.06
C LYS A 25 -50.81 18.73 19.49
N ALA A 26 -51.89 18.03 19.78
CA ALA A 26 -52.14 17.37 21.06
C ALA A 26 -52.71 15.95 20.85
N TYR A 27 -52.64 15.15 21.91
CA TYR A 27 -53.09 13.77 21.93
C TYR A 27 -54.07 13.52 23.08
N VAL A 28 -55.03 12.64 22.85
CA VAL A 28 -56.09 12.31 23.80
C VAL A 28 -55.63 11.23 24.79
N VAL A 29 -55.60 11.54 26.10
CA VAL A 29 -55.06 10.66 27.16
C VAL A 29 -56.14 10.01 28.02
N ASN A 30 -55.95 8.69 28.25
CA ASN A 30 -56.49 7.90 29.36
C ASN A 30 -58.01 7.96 29.61
N THR A 31 -58.81 7.71 28.56
CA THR A 31 -60.21 7.24 28.72
C THR A 31 -60.65 6.57 27.42
N SER A 32 -61.36 5.45 27.53
CA SER A 32 -61.71 4.59 26.39
C SER A 32 -62.50 5.31 25.28
N LYS A 33 -63.27 6.36 25.63
CA LYS A 33 -64.00 7.23 24.70
C LYS A 33 -64.22 8.62 25.32
N ILE A 34 -63.80 9.68 24.65
CA ILE A 34 -64.06 11.07 25.09
C ILE A 34 -65.01 11.75 24.12
N THR A 35 -65.94 12.55 24.63
CA THR A 35 -66.95 13.25 23.83
C THR A 35 -66.41 14.55 23.26
N LEU A 36 -66.46 14.71 21.94
CA LEU A 36 -66.31 15.98 21.25
C LEU A 36 -67.69 16.66 21.19
N ARG A 37 -67.80 17.90 21.67
CA ARG A 37 -69.07 18.62 21.82
C ARG A 37 -69.12 19.87 20.95
N GLY A 38 -70.32 20.35 20.65
CA GLY A 38 -70.52 21.56 19.85
C GLY A 38 -70.17 22.87 20.55
N GLY A 39 -70.01 22.86 21.88
CA GLY A 39 -69.68 24.04 22.66
C GLY A 39 -68.90 23.70 23.95
N PRO A 40 -68.36 24.72 24.63
CA PRO A 40 -67.54 24.59 25.84
C PRO A 40 -68.39 24.33 27.10
N SER A 41 -69.38 23.42 27.03
CA SER A 41 -70.24 23.04 28.15
C SER A 41 -70.59 21.56 28.14
N THR A 42 -70.80 21.00 29.32
CA THR A 42 -71.29 19.62 29.51
C THR A 42 -72.73 19.42 29.05
N LYS A 43 -73.48 20.50 28.84
CA LYS A 43 -74.87 20.48 28.33
C LYS A 43 -74.96 20.49 26.81
N ASP A 44 -73.86 20.81 26.12
CA ASP A 44 -73.85 20.92 24.66
C ASP A 44 -73.90 19.55 23.97
N LYS A 45 -74.49 19.54 22.77
CA LYS A 45 -74.68 18.34 21.97
C LYS A 45 -73.34 17.67 21.66
N ILE A 46 -73.28 16.35 21.86
CA ILE A 46 -72.13 15.53 21.49
C ILE A 46 -72.13 15.36 19.97
N ILE A 47 -71.05 15.79 19.32
CA ILE A 47 -70.83 15.64 17.89
C ILE A 47 -70.35 14.21 17.60
N THR A 48 -69.34 13.76 18.32
CA THR A 48 -68.73 12.43 18.14
C THR A 48 -67.99 11.99 19.40
N MET A 49 -67.57 10.73 19.43
CA MET A 49 -66.67 10.19 20.45
C MET A 49 -65.30 9.91 19.85
N LEU A 50 -64.26 10.46 20.45
CA LEU A 50 -62.87 10.23 20.09
C LEU A 50 -62.31 9.04 20.85
N LYS A 51 -61.52 8.22 20.16
CA LYS A 51 -60.78 7.12 20.76
C LYS A 51 -59.52 7.66 21.44
N GLN A 52 -58.99 6.90 22.38
CA GLN A 52 -57.67 7.18 22.96
C GLN A 52 -56.60 7.29 21.86
N ASP A 53 -55.58 8.12 22.10
CA ASP A 53 -54.46 8.39 21.18
C ASP A 53 -54.86 9.04 19.84
N SER A 54 -56.10 9.53 19.70
CA SER A 54 -56.49 10.32 18.53
C SER A 54 -55.67 11.60 18.47
N ALA A 55 -55.03 11.85 17.32
CA ALA A 55 -54.31 13.09 17.09
C ALA A 55 -55.31 14.23 16.86
N VAL A 56 -55.14 15.32 17.58
CA VAL A 56 -55.98 16.52 17.44
C VAL A 56 -55.11 17.76 17.35
N GLU A 57 -55.65 18.78 16.72
CA GLU A 57 -55.05 20.09 16.60
C GLU A 57 -55.85 21.09 17.43
N VAL A 58 -55.20 21.75 18.38
CA VAL A 58 -55.84 22.72 19.27
C VAL A 58 -55.86 24.08 18.57
N LEU A 59 -57.08 24.58 18.34
CA LEU A 59 -57.35 25.86 17.70
C LEU A 59 -57.52 27.00 18.72
N GLY A 60 -57.91 26.66 19.95
CA GLY A 60 -58.05 27.63 21.03
C GLY A 60 -58.50 26.98 22.34
N THR A 61 -58.37 27.71 23.45
CA THR A 61 -58.76 27.23 24.78
C THR A 61 -59.60 28.29 25.49
N GLN A 62 -60.73 27.88 26.06
CA GLN A 62 -61.65 28.73 26.81
C GLN A 62 -62.20 27.98 28.02
N SER A 63 -62.04 28.57 29.21
CA SER A 63 -62.71 28.12 30.45
C SER A 63 -62.57 26.61 30.75
N GLY A 64 -61.37 26.04 30.54
CA GLY A 64 -61.09 24.62 30.78
C GLY A 64 -61.47 23.69 29.61
N TRP A 65 -62.01 24.21 28.52
CA TRP A 65 -62.27 23.50 27.27
C TRP A 65 -61.31 23.93 26.17
N SER A 66 -60.90 23.00 25.34
CA SER A 66 -60.12 23.26 24.14
C SER A 66 -60.96 23.00 22.90
N HIS A 67 -60.95 23.96 21.99
CA HIS A 67 -61.48 23.81 20.66
C HIS A 67 -60.45 23.05 19.82
N VAL A 68 -60.86 21.90 19.29
CA VAL A 68 -59.96 20.99 18.60
C VAL A 68 -60.52 20.55 17.26
N GLN A 69 -59.62 20.40 16.30
CA GLN A 69 -59.87 19.73 15.03
C GLN A 69 -59.24 18.34 15.06
N VAL A 70 -60.02 17.31 14.70
CA VAL A 70 -59.53 15.92 14.72
C VAL A 70 -58.73 15.65 13.45
N LEU A 71 -57.48 15.22 13.61
CA LEU A 71 -56.58 14.89 12.50
C LEU A 71 -56.68 13.39 12.14
N GLY A 72 -56.70 13.07 10.85
CA GLY A 72 -56.54 11.69 10.35
C GLY A 72 -57.82 10.95 9.94
N ASN A 73 -58.98 11.59 9.92
CA ASN A 73 -60.19 10.98 9.37
C ASN A 73 -60.48 11.56 7.97
N ALA A 74 -59.96 10.91 6.93
CA ALA A 74 -59.92 11.39 5.54
C ALA A 74 -61.28 11.72 4.89
N SER A 75 -62.41 11.45 5.57
CA SER A 75 -63.76 11.67 5.05
C SER A 75 -64.55 12.79 5.77
N ARG A 76 -64.18 13.20 6.99
CA ARG A 76 -64.88 14.27 7.73
C ARG A 76 -63.96 15.01 8.69
N ASN A 77 -63.90 16.33 8.54
CA ASN A 77 -63.28 17.23 9.50
C ASN A 77 -64.27 17.45 10.66
N TYR A 78 -64.04 16.74 11.77
CA TYR A 78 -64.78 16.97 13.00
C TYR A 78 -64.08 18.05 13.81
N GLU A 79 -64.81 19.12 14.09
CA GLU A 79 -64.37 20.26 14.89
C GLU A 79 -65.33 20.43 16.06
N GLY A 80 -64.79 20.75 17.23
CA GLY A 80 -65.60 20.95 18.43
C GLY A 80 -64.77 21.10 19.69
N TRP A 81 -65.43 21.05 20.82
CA TRP A 81 -64.87 21.31 22.14
C TRP A 81 -64.67 20.03 22.93
N ILE A 82 -63.51 19.91 23.56
CA ILE A 82 -63.11 18.82 24.45
C ILE A 82 -62.57 19.41 25.76
N VAL A 83 -62.71 18.69 26.87
CA VAL A 83 -62.14 19.15 28.15
C VAL A 83 -60.61 19.09 28.08
N SER A 84 -59.95 20.20 28.41
CA SER A 84 -58.50 20.38 28.22
C SER A 84 -57.66 19.38 29.01
N SER A 85 -58.15 18.92 30.17
CA SER A 85 -57.45 17.96 31.02
C SER A 85 -57.22 16.59 30.36
N PHE A 86 -57.97 16.26 29.31
CA PHE A 86 -57.79 15.02 28.55
C PHE A 86 -56.82 15.16 27.37
N LEU A 87 -56.29 16.35 27.12
CA LEU A 87 -55.30 16.60 26.09
C LEU A 87 -53.91 16.63 26.74
N THR A 88 -52.99 15.84 26.21
CA THR A 88 -51.57 16.00 26.48
C THR A 88 -50.84 16.46 25.24
N ARG A 89 -49.77 17.21 25.44
CA ARG A 89 -48.82 17.55 24.38
C ARG A 89 -47.76 16.46 24.20
N GLU A 90 -47.64 15.54 25.15
CA GLU A 90 -46.68 14.44 25.08
C GLU A 90 -47.12 13.36 24.08
N VAL A 91 -46.17 12.85 23.31
CA VAL A 91 -46.44 11.78 22.34
C VAL A 91 -46.86 10.52 23.09
N PRO A 92 -47.95 9.83 22.70
CA PRO A 92 -48.39 8.61 23.37
C PRO A 92 -47.29 7.54 23.45
N TRP A 93 -47.20 6.86 24.61
CA TRP A 93 -46.20 5.83 24.88
C TRP A 93 -46.06 4.78 23.76
N LYS A 94 -47.18 4.37 23.15
CA LYS A 94 -47.17 3.39 22.06
C LYS A 94 -46.40 3.87 20.82
N VAL A 95 -46.50 5.15 20.50
CA VAL A 95 -45.76 5.76 19.38
C VAL A 95 -44.28 5.90 19.72
N GLN A 96 -43.96 6.21 20.99
CA GLN A 96 -42.58 6.25 21.47
C GLN A 96 -41.90 4.87 21.40
N VAL A 97 -42.62 3.80 21.80
CA VAL A 97 -42.09 2.43 21.78
C VAL A 97 -41.75 1.97 20.37
N GLU A 98 -42.60 2.27 19.37
CA GLU A 98 -42.29 1.91 17.99
C GLU A 98 -41.08 2.71 17.47
N GLY A 99 -41.01 4.01 17.77
CA GLY A 99 -39.84 4.83 17.42
C GLY A 99 -38.54 4.33 18.05
N PHE A 100 -38.57 3.94 19.33
CA PHE A 100 -37.41 3.35 20.01
C PHE A 100 -37.05 1.97 19.44
N LYS A 101 -38.02 1.18 19.00
CA LYS A 101 -37.76 -0.11 18.36
C LYS A 101 -37.08 0.08 17.00
N GLU A 102 -37.57 1.01 16.19
CA GLU A 102 -36.95 1.39 14.91
C GLU A 102 -35.53 1.93 15.12
N GLU A 103 -35.33 2.80 16.11
CA GLU A 103 -34.02 3.33 16.47
C GLU A 103 -33.06 2.22 16.92
N ASN A 104 -33.51 1.27 17.73
CA ASN A 104 -32.68 0.13 18.13
C ASN A 104 -32.29 -0.74 16.93
N VAL A 105 -33.20 -0.98 15.99
CA VAL A 105 -32.88 -1.72 14.75
C VAL A 105 -31.85 -0.94 13.94
N ARG A 106 -32.02 0.36 13.76
CA ARG A 106 -31.08 1.24 13.06
C ARG A 106 -29.71 1.27 13.73
N LEU A 107 -29.67 1.34 15.06
CA LEU A 107 -28.43 1.36 15.83
C LEU A 107 -27.71 0.02 15.73
N LYS A 108 -28.43 -1.11 15.78
CA LYS A 108 -27.85 -2.44 15.55
C LYS A 108 -27.25 -2.57 14.15
N GLN A 109 -27.96 -2.11 13.12
CA GLN A 109 -27.44 -2.10 11.74
C GLN A 109 -26.19 -1.22 11.61
N ARG A 110 -26.18 -0.03 12.23
CA ARG A 110 -24.99 0.84 12.25
C ARG A 110 -23.82 0.18 12.97
N ALA A 111 -24.06 -0.46 14.11
CA ALA A 111 -23.02 -1.18 14.83
C ALA A 111 -22.44 -2.33 14.00
N GLU A 112 -23.29 -3.10 13.31
CA GLU A 112 -22.85 -4.16 12.40
C GLU A 112 -22.03 -3.61 11.21
N ASN A 113 -22.46 -2.50 10.62
CA ASN A 113 -21.71 -1.86 9.54
C ASN A 113 -20.36 -1.32 10.01
N ILE A 114 -20.33 -0.67 11.18
CA ILE A 114 -19.09 -0.17 11.79
C ILE A 114 -18.14 -1.33 12.09
N GLU A 115 -18.64 -2.46 12.59
CA GLU A 115 -17.81 -3.66 12.84
C GLU A 115 -17.25 -4.24 11.53
N LYS A 116 -18.04 -4.26 10.46
CA LYS A 116 -17.59 -4.68 9.12
C LYS A 116 -16.55 -3.73 8.54
N GLU A 117 -16.77 -2.43 8.64
CA GLU A 117 -15.82 -1.40 8.20
C GLU A 117 -14.53 -1.45 9.02
N TRP A 118 -14.63 -1.65 10.33
CA TRP A 118 -13.48 -1.78 11.22
C TRP A 118 -12.65 -3.02 10.90
N SER A 119 -13.28 -4.19 10.75
CA SER A 119 -12.60 -5.44 10.39
C SER A 119 -11.99 -5.38 8.99
N ALA A 120 -12.68 -4.78 8.01
CA ALA A 120 -12.14 -4.55 6.67
C ALA A 120 -10.93 -3.60 6.70
N SER A 121 -11.06 -2.45 7.37
CA SER A 121 -9.99 -1.46 7.46
C SER A 121 -8.78 -1.97 8.25
N SER A 122 -9.00 -2.75 9.31
CA SER A 122 -7.92 -3.41 10.06
C SER A 122 -7.18 -4.42 9.18
N GLY A 123 -7.92 -5.24 8.42
CA GLY A 123 -7.31 -6.19 7.47
C GLY A 123 -6.54 -5.50 6.34
N GLU A 124 -7.08 -4.41 5.79
CA GLU A 124 -6.38 -3.60 4.78
C GLU A 124 -5.08 -3.00 5.30
N LYS A 125 -5.06 -2.48 6.54
CA LYS A 125 -3.85 -1.94 7.17
C LYS A 125 -2.78 -3.02 7.35
N GLU A 126 -3.17 -4.22 7.79
CA GLU A 126 -2.25 -5.33 7.98
C GLU A 126 -1.65 -5.77 6.63
N LEU A 127 -2.48 -5.97 5.61
CA LEU A 127 -2.02 -6.27 4.24
C LEU A 127 -1.13 -5.16 3.66
N MET A 128 -1.44 -3.89 3.92
CA MET A 128 -0.64 -2.77 3.47
C MET A 128 0.71 -2.71 4.19
N SER A 129 0.75 -3.00 5.49
CA SER A 129 2.01 -3.10 6.25
C SER A 129 2.89 -4.26 5.76
N GLU A 130 2.30 -5.41 5.44
CA GLU A 130 3.03 -6.56 4.89
C GLU A 130 3.61 -6.22 3.51
N LYS A 131 2.84 -5.54 2.65
CA LYS A 131 3.32 -5.06 1.34
C LYS A 131 4.45 -4.05 1.49
N LEU A 132 4.35 -3.14 2.45
CA LEU A 132 5.37 -2.13 2.72
C LEU A 132 6.67 -2.80 3.18
N GLU A 133 6.59 -3.76 4.10
CA GLU A 133 7.73 -4.54 4.57
C GLU A 133 8.41 -5.31 3.43
N LYS A 134 7.62 -5.97 2.56
CA LYS A 134 8.16 -6.66 1.38
C LYS A 134 8.87 -5.69 0.44
N ALA A 135 8.26 -4.54 0.14
CA ALA A 135 8.86 -3.54 -0.73
C ALA A 135 10.16 -2.95 -0.14
N GLU A 136 10.21 -2.72 1.18
CA GLU A 136 11.44 -2.28 1.87
C GLU A 136 12.55 -3.33 1.79
N ASN A 137 12.21 -4.60 2.01
CA ASN A 137 13.15 -5.71 1.91
C ASN A 137 13.67 -5.88 0.47
N GLU A 138 12.80 -5.78 -0.53
CA GLU A 138 13.20 -5.80 -1.94
C GLU A 138 14.14 -4.64 -2.26
N LEU A 139 13.79 -3.42 -1.85
CA LEU A 139 14.62 -2.22 -2.07
C LEU A 139 15.99 -2.37 -1.40
N LYS A 140 16.04 -2.91 -0.18
CA LYS A 140 17.30 -3.23 0.51
C LYS A 140 18.11 -4.26 -0.27
N SER A 141 17.49 -5.32 -0.78
CA SER A 141 18.17 -6.35 -1.58
C SER A 141 18.70 -5.81 -2.92
N VAL A 142 17.95 -4.92 -3.58
CA VAL A 142 18.37 -4.28 -4.82
C VAL A 142 19.54 -3.34 -4.54
N ARG A 143 19.49 -2.59 -3.44
CA ARG A 143 20.59 -1.72 -3.01
C ARG A 143 21.88 -2.50 -2.71
N THR A 144 21.80 -3.64 -2.03
CA THR A 144 23.00 -4.47 -1.77
C THR A 144 23.56 -5.06 -3.06
N LYS A 145 22.71 -5.53 -3.98
CA LYS A 145 23.12 -6.00 -5.31
C LYS A 145 23.76 -4.88 -6.15
N TYR A 146 23.23 -3.66 -6.08
CA TYR A 146 23.80 -2.52 -6.76
C TYR A 146 25.20 -2.17 -6.23
N GLU A 147 25.37 -2.13 -4.90
CA GLU A 147 26.67 -1.89 -4.27
C GLU A 147 27.68 -2.99 -4.59
N SER A 148 27.27 -4.27 -4.61
CA SER A 148 28.16 -5.36 -4.99
C SER A 148 28.59 -5.27 -6.46
N LEU A 149 27.66 -4.93 -7.37
CA LEU A 149 27.98 -4.71 -8.78
C LEU A 149 28.88 -3.49 -8.99
N LYS A 150 28.68 -2.42 -8.24
CA LYS A 150 29.55 -1.23 -8.24
C LYS A 150 30.97 -1.57 -7.77
N LYS A 151 31.11 -2.40 -6.73
CA LYS A 151 32.43 -2.90 -6.29
C LYS A 151 33.07 -3.84 -7.31
N ALA A 152 32.30 -4.77 -7.88
CA ALA A 152 32.77 -5.71 -8.89
C ALA A 152 33.23 -5.00 -10.17
N SER A 153 32.51 -3.97 -10.62
CA SER A 153 32.92 -3.14 -11.75
C SER A 153 34.18 -2.31 -11.43
N GLY A 154 34.33 -1.81 -10.19
CA GLY A 154 35.59 -1.22 -9.74
C GLY A 154 36.78 -2.20 -9.80
N SER A 155 36.54 -3.49 -9.49
CA SER A 155 37.55 -4.54 -9.64
C SER A 155 37.82 -4.96 -11.09
N LEU A 156 37.00 -4.54 -12.06
CA LEU A 156 37.21 -4.86 -13.48
C LEU A 156 38.44 -4.13 -14.04
N LEU A 157 38.64 -2.87 -13.64
CA LEU A 157 39.87 -2.12 -13.98
C LEU A 157 41.12 -2.77 -13.37
N ALA A 158 41.04 -3.19 -12.10
CA ALA A 158 42.13 -3.93 -11.45
C ALA A 158 42.39 -5.28 -12.12
N LEU A 159 41.33 -5.96 -12.59
CA LEU A 159 41.43 -7.22 -13.33
C LEU A 159 42.09 -7.04 -14.69
N GLN A 160 41.81 -5.93 -15.39
CA GLN A 160 42.50 -5.61 -16.65
C GLN A 160 43.99 -5.33 -16.41
N GLU A 161 44.33 -4.58 -15.36
CA GLU A 161 45.73 -4.30 -15.01
C GLU A 161 46.49 -5.57 -14.62
N THR A 162 45.88 -6.47 -13.84
CA THR A 162 46.51 -7.76 -13.50
C THR A 162 46.65 -8.65 -14.73
N HIS A 163 45.64 -8.70 -15.61
CA HIS A 163 45.72 -9.45 -16.85
C HIS A 163 46.87 -8.96 -17.74
N GLU A 164 47.06 -7.65 -17.88
CA GLU A 164 48.19 -7.09 -18.62
C GLU A 164 49.54 -7.41 -17.96
N LYS A 165 49.64 -7.33 -16.63
CA LYS A 165 50.86 -7.71 -15.90
C LYS A 165 51.19 -9.20 -16.06
N THR A 166 50.21 -10.07 -15.86
CA THR A 166 50.38 -11.52 -16.02
C THR A 166 50.75 -11.88 -17.47
N LEU A 167 50.22 -11.19 -18.47
CA LEU A 167 50.65 -11.38 -19.87
C LEU A 167 52.11 -10.98 -20.08
N LYS A 168 52.56 -9.86 -19.51
CA LYS A 168 53.96 -9.42 -19.58
C LYS A 168 54.89 -10.42 -18.88
N GLU A 169 54.57 -10.82 -17.65
CA GLU A 169 55.34 -11.83 -16.91
C GLU A 169 55.40 -13.17 -17.65
N PHE A 170 54.29 -13.60 -18.26
CA PHE A 170 54.26 -14.82 -19.07
C PHE A 170 55.15 -14.73 -20.32
N GLN A 171 55.17 -13.56 -20.98
CA GLN A 171 56.07 -13.31 -22.11
C GLN A 171 57.53 -13.29 -21.68
N GLU A 172 57.86 -12.62 -20.57
CA GLU A 172 59.22 -12.59 -20.01
C GLU A 172 59.68 -14.00 -19.58
N ALA A 173 58.82 -14.78 -18.92
CA ALA A 173 59.09 -16.16 -18.56
C ALA A 173 59.32 -17.05 -19.80
N ARG A 174 58.58 -16.82 -20.89
CA ARG A 174 58.81 -17.52 -22.17
C ARG A 174 60.14 -17.13 -22.80
N VAL A 175 60.45 -15.84 -22.85
CA VAL A 175 61.72 -15.36 -23.41
C VAL A 175 62.90 -15.91 -22.61
N THR A 176 62.83 -15.87 -21.28
CA THR A 176 63.87 -16.43 -20.41
C THR A 176 64.01 -17.95 -20.57
N LEU A 177 62.90 -18.69 -20.75
CA LEU A 177 62.98 -20.11 -21.10
C LEU A 177 63.66 -20.33 -22.45
N GLU A 178 63.32 -19.54 -23.47
CA GLU A 178 63.96 -19.64 -24.78
C GLU A 178 65.45 -19.29 -24.74
N THR A 179 65.85 -18.24 -23.99
CA THR A 179 67.26 -17.86 -23.84
C THR A 179 68.02 -18.92 -23.06
N LEU A 180 67.50 -19.39 -21.93
CA LEU A 180 68.11 -20.48 -21.14
C LEU A 180 68.21 -21.76 -21.96
N GLN A 181 67.23 -22.08 -22.79
CA GLN A 181 67.28 -23.24 -23.66
C GLN A 181 68.35 -23.07 -24.75
N LYS A 182 68.47 -21.89 -25.37
CA LYS A 182 69.54 -21.57 -26.34
C LYS A 182 70.91 -21.61 -25.68
N GLU A 183 71.08 -21.00 -24.52
CA GLU A 183 72.32 -21.04 -23.73
C GLU A 183 72.68 -22.47 -23.35
N ASN A 184 71.72 -23.30 -22.94
CA ASN A 184 71.97 -24.70 -22.65
C ASN A 184 72.44 -25.47 -23.89
N MET A 185 71.82 -25.23 -25.06
CA MET A 185 72.27 -25.82 -26.33
C MET A 185 73.68 -25.37 -26.73
N ILE A 186 74.02 -24.09 -26.54
CA ILE A 186 75.34 -23.53 -26.82
C ILE A 186 76.39 -24.06 -25.82
N LEU A 187 76.06 -24.16 -24.54
CA LEU A 187 76.94 -24.76 -23.53
C LEU A 187 77.19 -26.24 -23.84
N LYS A 188 76.15 -27.01 -24.20
CA LYS A 188 76.32 -28.40 -24.65
C LYS A 188 77.16 -28.51 -25.92
N SER A 189 76.98 -27.61 -26.91
CA SER A 189 77.77 -27.64 -28.16
C SER A 189 79.21 -27.18 -27.95
N SER A 190 79.45 -26.17 -27.12
CA SER A 190 80.80 -25.68 -26.78
C SER A 190 81.57 -26.69 -25.93
N GLN A 191 80.91 -27.33 -24.95
CA GLN A 191 81.51 -28.43 -24.20
C GLN A 191 81.83 -29.61 -25.13
N ARG A 192 80.92 -29.97 -26.04
CA ARG A 192 81.18 -30.99 -27.07
C ARG A 192 82.35 -30.60 -27.99
N ASN A 193 82.46 -29.35 -28.43
CA ASN A 193 83.57 -28.89 -29.26
C ASN A 193 84.92 -28.90 -28.50
N ARG A 194 84.92 -28.57 -27.20
CA ARG A 194 86.13 -28.69 -26.35
C ARG A 194 86.56 -30.15 -26.19
N TRP A 195 85.63 -31.06 -25.93
CA TRP A 195 85.88 -32.50 -25.89
C TRP A 195 86.30 -33.08 -27.26
N PHE A 196 85.79 -32.50 -28.36
CA PHE A 196 86.19 -32.87 -29.71
C PHE A 196 87.62 -32.39 -30.03
N LEU A 197 87.98 -31.16 -29.63
CA LEU A 197 89.34 -30.62 -29.81
C LEU A 197 90.37 -31.44 -29.02
N THR A 198 90.09 -31.77 -27.76
CA THR A 198 90.97 -32.64 -26.95
C THR A 198 91.07 -34.03 -27.57
N GLY A 199 89.95 -34.60 -28.04
CA GLY A 199 89.95 -35.86 -28.80
C GLY A 199 90.79 -35.80 -30.09
N ALA A 200 90.71 -34.70 -30.86
CA ALA A 200 91.48 -34.48 -32.08
C ALA A 200 92.98 -34.35 -31.77
N VAL A 201 93.37 -33.62 -30.73
CA VAL A 201 94.76 -33.50 -30.27
C VAL A 201 95.32 -34.87 -29.87
N VAL A 202 94.56 -35.65 -29.10
CA VAL A 202 94.98 -37.00 -28.67
C VAL A 202 95.17 -37.92 -29.88
N LEU A 203 94.27 -37.89 -30.88
CA LEU A 203 94.42 -38.64 -32.13
C LEU A 203 95.67 -38.24 -32.91
N LEU A 204 95.94 -36.93 -33.01
CA LEU A 204 97.12 -36.40 -33.73
C LEU A 204 98.43 -36.84 -33.07
N VAL A 205 98.49 -36.78 -31.73
CA VAL A 205 99.63 -37.29 -30.94
C VAL A 205 99.78 -38.81 -31.14
N GLY A 206 98.68 -39.56 -31.05
CA GLY A 206 98.69 -41.00 -31.29
C GLY A 206 99.17 -41.38 -32.71
N LEU A 207 98.77 -40.61 -33.72
CA LEU A 207 99.23 -40.76 -35.10
C LEU A 207 100.72 -40.48 -35.25
N ILE A 208 101.23 -39.38 -34.66
CA ILE A 208 102.65 -39.03 -34.69
C ILE A 208 103.48 -40.14 -34.02
N PHE A 209 103.09 -40.58 -32.82
CA PHE A 209 103.76 -41.68 -32.12
C PHE A 209 103.71 -42.98 -32.93
N GLY A 210 102.56 -43.34 -33.49
CA GLY A 210 102.41 -44.52 -34.34
C GLY A 210 103.25 -44.46 -35.61
N LEU A 211 103.41 -43.28 -36.23
CA LEU A 211 104.21 -43.09 -37.44
C LEU A 211 105.72 -43.08 -37.15
N VAL A 212 106.14 -42.49 -36.03
CA VAL A 212 107.53 -42.53 -35.56
C VAL A 212 107.93 -43.97 -35.21
N MET A 213 107.10 -44.68 -34.43
CA MET A 213 107.37 -46.06 -34.04
C MET A 213 107.25 -47.04 -35.22
N GLY A 214 106.29 -46.82 -36.12
CA GLY A 214 106.07 -47.64 -37.32
C GLY A 214 107.16 -47.50 -38.38
N ARG A 215 107.87 -46.37 -38.44
CA ARG A 215 109.03 -46.19 -39.32
C ARG A 215 110.25 -47.02 -38.89
N GLN A 216 110.31 -47.45 -37.64
CA GLN A 216 111.44 -48.20 -37.11
C GLN A 216 111.36 -49.72 -37.41
N GLN A 217 110.25 -50.20 -38.01
CA GLN A 217 110.01 -51.63 -38.24
C GLN A 217 109.98 -52.09 -39.71
N ARG A 218 110.68 -51.41 -40.64
CA ARG A 218 110.98 -51.99 -41.97
C ARG A 218 112.38 -51.64 -42.49
N LYS A 219 113.35 -52.52 -42.20
CA LYS A 219 114.06 -53.38 -43.18
C LYS A 219 115.17 -54.19 -42.49
N LYS A 220 114.97 -55.50 -42.38
CA LYS A 220 115.92 -56.49 -42.92
C LYS A 220 115.12 -57.55 -43.67
N LYS A 221 115.35 -57.65 -44.97
CA LYS A 221 115.09 -58.83 -45.79
C LYS A 221 116.43 -59.23 -46.43
N SER A 222 116.50 -60.50 -46.83
CA SER A 222 117.60 -61.22 -47.51
C SER A 222 118.52 -61.95 -46.52
N SER A 223 118.91 -63.21 -46.70
CA SER A 223 118.64 -64.28 -47.68
C SER A 223 119.46 -65.51 -47.26
N TYR A 224 118.94 -66.72 -47.55
CA TYR A 224 119.59 -68.04 -47.54
C TYR A 224 120.14 -68.57 -46.20
N TYR A 225 119.44 -69.52 -45.59
CA TYR A 225 119.70 -70.98 -45.65
C TYR A 225 118.41 -71.73 -45.29
#